data_AF-A0A7C2QP52-F1
#
_entry.id   AF-A0A7C2QP52-F1
#
_cell.length_a   1.000
_cell.length_b   1.000
_cell.length_c   1.000
_cell.angle_alpha   90.00
_cell.angle_beta   90.00
_cell.angle_gamma   90.00
#
_symmetry.space_group_name_H-M   'P 1'
#
loop_
_entity.id
_entity.type
_entity.pdbx_description
1 polymer ?
#
loop_
_entity_poly.entity_id
_entity_poly.type
_entity_poly.pdbx_seq_one_letter_code
_entity_poly.pdbx_strand_id
1 'polypeptide(L)' 'MGRGELGPRSPDGYYVILARPEAARELEGLEGLIVEEAGGVLLVKTRSRSAALRVYRRLAARGLLADRNRA' A
#
# COMPACT_ATOMS: atom_id res chain seq x y z
N MET A 1 14.57 1.82 16.01
CA MET A 1 14.43 1.54 14.56
C MET A 1 12.93 1.52 14.20
N GLY A 2 12.48 2.52 13.43
CA GLY A 2 11.24 2.50 12.62
C GLY A 2 9.88 2.53 13.32
N ARG A 3 9.56 3.59 14.10
CA ARG A 3 8.16 3.94 14.38
C ARG A 3 7.62 4.71 13.17
N GLY A 4 6.70 4.14 12.39
CA GLY A 4 5.75 4.91 11.58
C GLY A 4 5.82 4.88 10.05
N GLU A 5 6.39 3.85 9.38
CA GLU A 5 6.24 3.75 7.90
C GLU A 5 4.81 3.34 7.48
N LEU A 6 4.12 2.56 8.31
CA LEU A 6 2.75 2.14 8.11
C LEU A 6 1.86 2.75 9.18
N GLY A 7 0.68 3.22 8.77
CA GLY A 7 -0.37 3.62 9.69
C GLY A 7 -0.97 2.45 10.47
N PRO A 8 -1.93 2.74 11.37
CA PRO A 8 -2.69 1.69 12.05
C PRO A 8 -3.43 0.82 11.03
N ARG A 9 -3.75 -0.42 11.45
CA ARG A 9 -4.62 -1.29 10.65
C ARG A 9 -6.01 -0.68 10.53
N SER A 10 -6.70 -0.98 9.44
CA SER A 10 -8.14 -0.76 9.32
C SER A 10 -8.90 -1.54 10.40
N PRO A 11 -10.17 -1.17 10.69
CA PRO A 11 -11.03 -1.92 11.61
C PRO A 11 -11.11 -3.42 11.28
N ASP A 12 -11.04 -3.77 10.00
CA ASP A 12 -11.06 -5.16 9.51
C ASP A 12 -9.73 -5.91 9.66
N GLY A 13 -8.72 -5.27 10.26
CA GLY A 13 -7.41 -5.86 10.58
C GLY A 13 -6.38 -5.82 9.45
N TYR A 14 -6.58 -5.00 8.41
CA TYR A 14 -5.65 -4.90 7.28
C TYR A 14 -4.74 -3.67 7.39
N TYR A 15 -3.49 -3.80 6.97
CA TYR A 15 -2.70 -2.64 6.56
C TYR A 15 -3.16 -2.20 5.18
N VAL A 16 -3.44 -0.90 5.03
CA VAL A 16 -3.91 -0.32 3.77
C VAL A 16 -2.86 0.67 3.28
N ILE A 17 -2.38 0.45 2.05
CA ILE A 17 -1.42 1.31 1.37
C ILE A 17 -2.14 1.91 0.17
N LEU A 18 -2.13 3.24 0.09
CA LEU A 18 -2.68 3.95 -1.05
C LEU A 18 -1.57 4.15 -2.08
N ALA A 19 -1.84 3.76 -3.30
CA ALA A 19 -0.91 3.82 -4.41
C ALA A 19 -1.59 4.46 -5.62
N ARG A 20 -0.80 5.00 -6.54
CA ARG A 20 -1.31 5.45 -7.82
C ARG A 20 -1.68 4.25 -8.71
N PRO A 21 -2.60 4.37 -9.68
CA PRO A 21 -3.01 3.26 -10.55
C PRO A 21 -1.86 2.56 -11.29
N GLU A 22 -0.79 3.30 -11.61
CA GLU A 22 0.38 2.75 -12.29
C GLU A 22 1.15 1.72 -11.42
N ALA A 23 0.89 1.71 -10.11
CA ALA A 23 1.46 0.74 -9.17
C ALA A 23 1.01 -0.70 -9.42
N ALA A 24 -0.11 -0.93 -10.13
CA ALA A 24 -0.62 -2.28 -10.38
C ALA A 24 0.47 -3.23 -10.91
N ARG A 25 1.29 -2.76 -11.85
CA ARG A 25 2.40 -3.53 -12.46
C ARG A 25 3.47 -3.98 -11.47
N GLU A 26 3.66 -3.23 -10.38
CA GLU A 26 4.65 -3.55 -9.34
C GLU A 26 4.13 -4.55 -8.29
N LEU A 27 2.81 -4.75 -8.30
CA LEU A 27 2.08 -5.67 -7.43
C LEU A 27 1.82 -7.02 -8.10
N GLU A 28 1.91 -7.09 -9.43
CA GLU A 28 1.82 -8.35 -10.16
C GLU A 28 2.83 -9.37 -9.64
N GLY A 29 2.35 -10.60 -9.36
CA GLY A 29 3.16 -11.68 -8.81
C GLY A 29 3.42 -11.60 -7.29
N LEU A 30 2.87 -10.62 -6.57
CA LEU A 30 2.85 -10.63 -5.12
C LEU A 30 1.59 -11.34 -4.60
N GLU A 31 1.78 -12.43 -3.87
CA GLU A 31 0.68 -13.18 -3.26
C GLU A 31 0.25 -12.59 -1.91
N GLY A 32 -1.01 -12.84 -1.53
CA GLY A 32 -1.54 -12.42 -0.22
C GLY A 32 -1.82 -10.91 -0.10
N LEU A 33 -1.95 -10.23 -1.24
CA LEU A 33 -2.41 -8.84 -1.35
C LEU A 33 -3.83 -8.82 -1.90
N ILE A 34 -4.65 -7.92 -1.37
CA ILE A 34 -5.94 -7.55 -1.97
C ILE A 34 -5.71 -6.18 -2.61
N VAL A 35 -5.98 -6.06 -3.90
CA VAL A 35 -5.79 -4.82 -4.67
C VAL A 35 -7.15 -4.38 -5.18
N GLU A 36 -7.57 -3.18 -4.80
CA GLU A 36 -8.84 -2.58 -5.20
C GLU A 36 -8.57 -1.20 -5.80
N GLU A 37 -9.26 -0.85 -6.89
CA GLU A 37 -9.23 0.51 -7.43
C GLU A 37 -10.46 1.28 -6.96
N ALA A 38 -10.26 2.46 -6.38
CA ALA A 38 -11.35 3.34 -5.98
C ALA A 38 -10.96 4.81 -6.17
N GLY A 39 -11.77 5.58 -6.88
CA GLY A 39 -11.59 7.03 -7.01
C GLY A 39 -10.24 7.44 -7.61
N GLY A 40 -9.69 6.65 -8.53
CA GLY A 40 -8.39 6.95 -9.17
C GLY A 40 -7.17 6.63 -8.33
N VAL A 41 -7.31 5.88 -7.23
CA VAL A 41 -6.21 5.33 -6.44
C VAL A 41 -6.35 3.81 -6.29
N LEU A 42 -5.22 3.13 -6.12
CA LEU A 42 -5.15 1.72 -5.75
C LEU A 42 -5.02 1.58 -4.24
N LEU A 43 -5.91 0.78 -3.67
CA LEU A 43 -5.88 0.33 -2.29
C LEU A 43 -5.23 -1.05 -2.25
N VAL A 44 -4.04 -1.12 -1.69
CA VAL A 44 -3.33 -2.38 -1.46
C VAL A 44 -3.50 -2.78 0.00
N LYS A 45 -4.25 -3.86 0.24
CA LYS A 45 -4.58 -4.35 1.59
C LYS A 45 -3.87 -5.67 1.87
N THR A 46 -3.31 -5.81 3.07
CA THR A 46 -2.78 -7.08 3.56
C THR A 46 -2.80 -7.15 5.08
N ARG A 47 -3.02 -8.35 5.66
CA ARG A 47 -2.98 -8.54 7.12
C ARG A 47 -1.56 -8.63 7.66
N SER A 48 -0.60 -8.99 6.80
CA SER A 48 0.80 -9.19 7.16
C SER A 48 1.55 -7.86 7.20
N ARG A 49 2.10 -7.52 8.37
CA ARG A 49 2.89 -6.28 8.54
C ARG A 49 4.15 -6.28 7.69
N SER A 50 4.82 -7.44 7.57
CA SER A 50 6.04 -7.57 6.78
C SER A 50 5.74 -7.46 5.29
N ALA A 51 4.62 -8.03 4.81
CA ALA A 51 4.17 -7.85 3.43
C ALA A 51 3.84 -6.37 3.15
N ALA A 52 3.10 -5.72 4.06
CA ALA A 52 2.77 -4.30 3.93
C ALA A 52 4.02 -3.43 3.86
N LEU A 53 5.03 -3.67 4.72
CA LEU A 53 6.28 -2.91 4.68
C LEU A 53 7.05 -3.12 3.37
N ARG A 54 7.10 -4.36 2.88
CA ARG A 54 7.76 -4.67 1.60
C ARG A 54 7.10 -3.94 0.45
N VAL A 55 5.76 -3.98 0.38
CA VAL A 55 4.98 -3.27 -0.64
C VAL A 55 5.20 -1.76 -0.52
N TYR A 56 5.03 -1.19 0.67
CA TYR A 56 5.20 0.24 0.92
C TYR A 56 6.57 0.73 0.45
N ARG A 57 7.66 0.06 0.86
CA ARG A 57 9.02 0.43 0.45
C ARG A 57 9.26 0.28 -1.05
N ARG A 58 8.72 -0.78 -1.67
CA ARG A 58 8.82 -1.00 -3.12
C ARG A 58 8.16 0.14 -3.91
N LEU A 59 6.96 0.54 -3.49
CA LEU A 59 6.19 1.61 -4.14
C LEU A 59 6.78 2.99 -3.84
N ALA A 60 7.23 3.23 -2.60
CA ALA A 60 7.90 4.47 -2.21
C ALA A 60 9.17 4.72 -3.04
N ALA A 61 10.00 3.69 -3.21
CA ALA A 61 11.24 3.77 -3.99
C ALA A 61 10.99 4.12 -5.48
N ARG A 62 9.76 3.96 -5.96
CA ARG A 62 9.35 4.27 -7.34
C ARG A 62 8.48 5.52 -7.45
N GLY A 63 8.20 6.21 -6.34
CA GLY A 63 7.30 7.36 -6.33
C GLY A 63 5.84 7.02 -6.68
N LEU A 64 5.41 5.80 -6.39
CA LEU A 64 4.08 5.28 -6.76
C LEU A 64 3.07 5.30 -5.60
N LEU A 65 3.46 5.79 -4.42
CA LEU A 65 2.52 6.00 -3.32
C LEU A 65 1.57 7.15 -3.68
N ALA A 66 0.28 6.98 -3.40
CA ALA A 66 -0.65 8.08 -3.46
C ALA A 66 -0.38 8.96 -2.23
N ASP A 67 0.07 10.18 -2.46
CA ASP A 67 0.44 11.11 -1.40
C ASP A 67 -0.76 11.39 -0.48
N ARG A 68 -0.54 11.35 0.84
CA ARG A 68 -1.58 11.64 1.84
C ARG A 68 -1.83 13.15 2.03
N ASN A 69 -1.13 14.04 1.34
CA ASN A 69 -1.25 15.49 1.48
C ASN A 69 -1.41 16.20 0.12
N ARG A 70 -2.65 16.30 -0.34
CA ARG A 70 -3.05 17.45 -1.15
C ARG A 70 -4.49 17.84 -0.84
N ALA A 71 -4.66 18.59 0.24
CA ALA A 71 -5.74 19.54 0.45
C ALA A 71 -5.12 20.79 1.06
#